data_AF-A0AAN8YR27-F1
#
_entry.id   AF-A0AAN8YR27-F1
#
_cell.length_a   1.000
_cell.length_b   1.000
_cell.length_c   1.000
_cell.angle_alpha   90.00
_cell.angle_beta   90.00
_cell.angle_gamma   90.00
#
_symmetry.space_group_name_H-M   'P 1'
#
loop_
_entity.id
_entity.type
_entity.pdbx_description
1 polymer ?
#
loop_
_entity_poly.entity_id
_entity_poly.type
_entity_poly.pdbx_seq_one_letter_code
_entity_poly.pdbx_strand_id
1 'polypeptide(L)'
;MRVGAEKNLLVKEHTHTFVNKGGEIGELDFRFPVGAPLHGINAFLSTNQLKIYDKARNAVALALSPVVRALVDPDGALQQIRNLDNVSFSEWFLSKGGTRASIQRMWDPVAYALGFIDCDNMSARCMLTIFALFATKTEASLLRMLKGSPDVYLSGPIKKYIMDKGGRFHLKWGCREVLYETSSDGSMYVSGLAMSKATQKKIVKADAYVAACDVPGIKRLVPQKWRELEFFDNIYKLVGVPVVTVQLLYNGWVTELHDLEHSRQLKRAAGLDNLLYTPDADFSCFADLALASPDDYYIEGQGSLLQCILTPGDPYMPLPNDEIIKRVLALFPSSQGLEVTWSSVVKIGQSLYREGPGKDPFRPDQKTPVENFLLAHIQNAKYAIQPDYIDSMEGATLSGRQASAYICNVGEQLVALRKKITAAELKGISKGVSLSDELSLV
;
A
#
# COMPACT_ATOMS: atom_id res chain seq x y z
N MET A 1 -6.88 13.50 -13.27
CA MET A 1 -6.86 12.07 -13.69
C MET A 1 -7.75 11.82 -14.91
N ARG A 2 -7.36 10.96 -15.88
CA ARG A 2 -8.16 10.66 -17.10
C ARG A 2 -9.53 10.02 -16.86
N VAL A 3 -9.72 9.40 -15.69
CA VAL A 3 -10.95 8.68 -15.32
C VAL A 3 -11.91 9.50 -14.44
N GLY A 4 -11.55 10.75 -14.11
CA GLY A 4 -12.40 11.64 -13.31
C GLY A 4 -12.71 11.17 -11.88
N ALA A 5 -11.92 10.24 -11.32
CA ALA A 5 -12.14 9.69 -9.98
C ALA A 5 -11.77 10.64 -8.83
N GLU A 6 -11.10 11.76 -9.14
CA GLU A 6 -10.71 12.78 -8.15
C GLU A 6 -11.91 13.36 -7.39
N LYS A 7 -13.05 13.55 -8.08
CA LYS A 7 -14.30 14.01 -7.46
C LYS A 7 -14.88 13.02 -6.43
N ASN A 8 -14.36 11.79 -6.40
CA ASN A 8 -14.76 10.77 -5.44
C ASN A 8 -13.90 10.81 -4.16
N LEU A 9 -12.86 11.64 -4.11
CA LEU A 9 -11.99 11.83 -2.96
C LEU A 9 -12.51 13.00 -2.12
N LEU A 10 -13.10 12.67 -0.97
CA LEU A 10 -13.62 13.64 -0.01
C LEU A 10 -12.45 14.21 0.80
N VAL A 11 -12.23 15.51 0.66
CA VAL A 11 -11.27 16.25 1.47
C VAL A 11 -11.73 16.25 2.92
N LYS A 12 -10.85 15.88 3.84
CA LYS A 12 -11.09 15.93 5.28
C LYS A 12 -10.40 17.13 5.89
N GLU A 13 -10.69 17.40 7.16
CA GLU A 13 -9.97 18.47 7.86
C GLU A 13 -8.47 18.21 7.86
N HIS A 14 -7.68 19.29 7.77
CA HIS A 14 -6.22 19.20 7.74
C HIS A 14 -5.65 19.00 9.15
N THR A 15 -6.09 17.93 9.80
CA THR A 15 -5.71 17.54 11.16
C THR A 15 -5.38 16.05 11.16
N HIS A 16 -4.39 15.66 11.97
CA HIS A 16 -4.18 14.27 12.33
C HIS A 16 -4.65 14.08 13.78
N THR A 17 -5.74 13.33 13.94
CA THR A 17 -6.46 13.19 15.21
C THR A 17 -6.13 11.86 15.87
N PHE A 18 -5.65 11.92 17.11
CA PHE A 18 -5.33 10.79 17.97
C PHE A 18 -6.42 10.65 19.03
N VAL A 19 -7.12 9.53 19.03
CA VAL A 19 -8.10 9.19 20.07
C VAL A 19 -7.38 8.40 21.15
N ASN A 20 -7.31 8.99 22.34
CA ASN A 20 -6.68 8.40 23.51
C ASN A 20 -7.73 7.71 24.40
N LYS A 21 -7.25 6.87 25.32
CA LYS A 21 -8.11 6.17 26.27
C LYS A 21 -9.01 7.16 27.01
N GLY A 22 -10.31 6.86 27.07
CA GLY A 22 -11.30 7.74 27.70
C GLY A 22 -11.90 8.79 26.76
N GLY A 23 -11.60 8.74 25.46
CA GLY A 23 -12.15 9.67 24.47
C GLY A 23 -11.43 11.02 24.41
N GLU A 24 -10.26 11.14 25.03
CA GLU A 24 -9.45 12.36 24.96
C GLU A 24 -8.81 12.51 23.56
N ILE A 25 -8.99 13.69 22.96
CA ILE A 25 -8.50 13.97 21.61
C ILE A 25 -7.15 14.69 21.65
N GLY A 26 -6.14 14.05 21.07
CA GLY A 26 -4.85 14.66 20.76
C GLY A 26 -4.78 15.03 19.28
N GLU A 27 -4.17 16.15 18.91
CA GLU A 27 -4.15 16.57 17.49
C GLU A 27 -2.79 17.10 17.04
N LEU A 28 -2.49 16.90 15.75
CA LEU A 28 -1.57 17.72 14.98
C LEU A 28 -2.41 18.55 13.99
N ASP A 29 -2.61 19.83 14.31
CA ASP A 29 -3.43 20.74 13.51
C ASP A 29 -2.59 21.52 12.49
N PHE A 30 -2.81 21.23 11.21
CA PHE A 30 -2.12 21.86 10.08
C PHE A 30 -2.95 22.97 9.42
N ARG A 31 -4.11 23.35 9.96
CA ARG A 31 -4.98 24.45 9.47
C ARG A 31 -4.41 25.84 9.77
N PHE A 32 -3.11 26.01 9.58
CA PHE A 32 -2.42 27.28 9.74
C PHE A 32 -2.48 28.06 8.40
N PRO A 33 -2.72 29.39 8.40
CA PRO A 33 -2.85 30.17 7.16
C PRO A 33 -1.61 30.14 6.25
N VAL A 34 -0.44 29.80 6.80
CA VAL A 34 0.81 29.71 6.06
C VAL A 34 1.17 28.24 5.84
N GLY A 35 1.45 27.85 4.60
CA GLY A 35 1.70 26.46 4.21
C GLY A 35 3.02 25.86 4.70
N ALA A 36 3.46 24.79 4.02
CA ALA A 36 4.69 24.09 4.36
C ALA A 36 5.94 25.02 4.29
N PRO A 37 6.86 24.93 5.26
CA PRO A 37 6.88 24.03 6.44
C PRO A 37 6.22 24.62 7.70
N LEU A 38 5.73 25.88 7.66
CA LEU A 38 5.31 26.64 8.84
C LEU A 38 4.07 26.06 9.54
N HIS A 39 3.07 25.59 8.78
CA HIS A 39 1.93 24.87 9.36
C HIS A 39 2.33 23.62 10.15
N GLY A 40 3.35 22.87 9.70
CA GLY A 40 3.82 21.67 10.39
C GLY A 40 4.55 22.03 11.68
N ILE A 41 5.39 23.06 11.65
CA ILE A 41 6.03 23.60 12.87
C ILE A 41 4.96 24.02 13.88
N ASN A 42 3.93 24.76 13.45
CA ASN A 42 2.81 25.14 14.31
C ASN A 42 2.07 23.91 14.88
N ALA A 43 1.81 22.90 14.06
CA ALA A 43 1.15 21.67 14.49
C ALA A 43 1.94 20.97 15.62
N PHE A 44 3.26 20.81 15.47
CA PHE A 44 4.11 20.19 16.49
C PHE A 44 4.28 21.04 17.75
N LEU A 45 4.24 22.37 17.64
CA LEU A 45 4.31 23.26 18.80
C LEU A 45 2.99 23.29 19.58
N SER A 46 1.86 23.24 18.89
CA SER A 46 0.52 23.34 19.49
C SER A 46 -0.04 22.00 19.96
N THR A 47 0.49 20.86 19.50
CA THR A 47 -0.05 19.54 19.84
C THR A 47 -0.16 19.29 21.35
N ASN A 48 -1.30 18.75 21.75
CA ASN A 48 -1.57 18.25 23.10
C ASN A 48 -1.27 16.74 23.25
N GLN A 49 -0.89 16.05 22.17
CA GLN A 49 -0.60 14.61 22.20
C GLN A 49 0.69 14.27 22.96
N LEU A 50 1.62 15.22 23.05
CA LEU A 50 2.89 15.07 23.75
C LEU A 50 3.02 16.04 24.92
N LYS A 51 3.64 15.56 26.01
CA LYS A 51 4.03 16.41 27.14
C LYS A 51 5.14 17.39 26.70
N ILE A 52 5.29 18.48 27.44
CA ILE A 52 6.22 19.58 27.10
C ILE A 52 7.65 19.10 26.85
N TYR A 53 8.17 18.20 27.71
CA TYR A 53 9.51 17.63 27.55
C TYR A 53 9.64 16.82 26.25
N ASP A 54 8.70 15.93 25.98
CA ASP A 54 8.69 15.09 24.78
C ASP A 54 8.51 15.93 23.51
N LYS A 55 7.68 16.98 23.57
CA LYS A 55 7.51 17.94 22.49
C LYS A 55 8.82 18.65 22.14
N ALA A 56 9.56 19.13 23.14
CA ALA A 56 10.84 19.80 22.93
C ALA A 56 11.88 18.83 22.32
N ARG A 57 11.96 17.59 22.84
CA ARG A 57 12.89 16.57 22.35
C ARG A 57 12.53 16.09 20.93
N ASN A 58 11.23 15.97 20.63
CA ASN A 58 10.72 15.71 19.29
C ASN A 58 11.13 16.81 18.31
N ALA A 59 10.99 18.08 18.69
CA ALA A 59 11.41 19.21 17.87
C ALA A 59 12.92 19.18 17.58
N VAL A 60 13.75 18.85 18.57
CA VAL A 60 15.20 18.69 18.38
C VAL A 60 15.50 17.58 17.37
N ALA A 61 14.86 16.42 17.51
CA ALA A 61 15.08 15.29 16.59
C ALA A 61 14.68 15.62 15.15
N LEU A 62 13.53 16.29 14.96
CA LEU A 62 13.08 16.75 13.64
C LEU A 62 13.98 17.86 13.06
N ALA A 63 14.47 18.78 13.89
CA ALA A 63 15.40 19.83 13.45
C ALA A 63 16.77 19.28 13.00
N LEU A 64 17.21 18.15 13.59
CA LEU A 64 18.43 17.45 13.21
C LEU A 64 18.23 16.44 12.08
N SER A 65 17.02 16.38 11.52
CA SER A 65 16.68 15.42 10.47
C SER A 65 17.08 15.91 9.07
N PRO A 66 17.32 14.98 8.13
CA PRO A 66 17.49 15.34 6.71
C PRO A 66 16.32 16.13 6.10
N VAL A 67 15.15 16.12 6.75
CA VAL A 67 13.96 16.86 6.32
C VAL A 67 14.21 18.37 6.27
N VAL A 68 15.04 18.90 7.16
CA VAL A 68 15.42 20.33 7.13
C VAL A 68 16.21 20.65 5.87
N ARG A 69 17.10 19.74 5.42
CA ARG A 69 17.81 19.90 4.15
C ARG A 69 16.85 19.88 2.97
N ALA A 70 15.74 19.13 3.04
CA ALA A 70 14.77 19.04 1.94
C ALA A 70 14.13 20.39 1.58
N LEU A 71 14.19 21.38 2.48
CA LEU A 71 13.69 22.74 2.23
C LEU A 71 14.58 23.54 1.25
N VAL A 72 15.85 23.17 1.10
CA VAL A 72 16.84 23.88 0.26
C VAL A 72 17.47 22.99 -0.81
N ASP A 73 17.63 21.70 -0.51
CA ASP A 73 18.23 20.69 -1.37
C ASP A 73 17.46 19.36 -1.22
N PRO A 74 16.30 19.22 -1.90
CA PRO A 74 15.48 18.01 -1.87
C PRO A 74 16.25 16.75 -2.28
N ASP A 75 17.09 16.84 -3.31
CA ASP A 75 17.83 15.69 -3.85
C ASP A 75 18.87 15.19 -2.86
N GLY A 76 19.65 16.11 -2.27
CA GLY A 76 20.61 15.77 -1.24
C GLY A 76 19.96 15.27 0.05
N ALA A 77 18.77 15.76 0.39
CA ALA A 77 17.99 15.24 1.51
C ALA A 77 17.52 13.79 1.25
N LEU A 78 16.97 13.50 0.08
CA LEU A 78 16.58 12.14 -0.30
C LEU A 78 17.77 11.18 -0.31
N GLN A 79 18.95 11.63 -0.77
CA GLN A 79 20.17 10.81 -0.71
C GLN A 79 20.58 10.50 0.74
N GLN A 80 20.50 11.47 1.65
CA GLN A 80 20.73 11.23 3.08
C GLN A 80 19.70 10.27 3.67
N ILE A 81 18.44 10.40 3.28
CA ILE A 81 17.34 9.53 3.73
C ILE A 81 17.57 8.09 3.25
N ARG A 82 17.99 7.88 2.00
CA ARG A 82 18.35 6.55 1.46
C ARG A 82 19.49 5.89 2.24
N ASN A 83 20.48 6.66 2.66
CA ASN A 83 21.61 6.15 3.45
C ASN A 83 21.20 5.69 4.86
N LEU A 84 19.98 6.05 5.31
CA LEU A 84 19.42 5.62 6.60
C LEU A 84 18.57 4.35 6.49
N ASP A 85 18.56 3.65 5.35
CA ASP A 85 17.76 2.43 5.20
C ASP A 85 18.18 1.31 6.17
N ASN A 86 19.44 1.24 6.56
CA ASN A 86 19.97 0.19 7.44
C ASN A 86 19.72 0.42 8.94
N VAL A 87 18.97 1.46 9.31
CA VAL A 87 18.70 1.84 10.71
C VAL A 87 17.20 1.93 10.91
N SER A 88 16.70 1.46 12.06
CA SER A 88 15.29 1.62 12.40
C SER A 88 14.95 3.10 12.67
N PHE A 89 13.68 3.47 12.52
CA PHE A 89 13.26 4.83 12.84
C PHE A 89 13.49 5.15 14.33
N SER A 90 13.24 4.21 15.23
CA SER A 90 13.50 4.36 16.66
C SER A 90 14.98 4.61 16.97
N GLU A 91 15.90 3.79 16.43
CA GLU A 91 17.34 3.98 16.63
C GLU A 91 17.79 5.36 16.13
N TRP A 92 17.35 5.74 14.93
CA TRP A 92 17.64 7.05 14.37
C TRP A 92 17.08 8.18 15.26
N PHE A 93 15.80 8.13 15.62
CA PHE A 93 15.11 9.18 16.36
C PHE A 93 15.70 9.39 17.76
N LEU A 94 15.98 8.30 18.47
CA LEU A 94 16.63 8.34 19.79
C LEU A 94 18.07 8.87 19.68
N SER A 95 18.82 8.52 18.62
CA SER A 95 20.18 9.06 18.40
C SER A 95 20.22 10.57 18.19
N LYS A 96 19.09 11.17 17.76
CA LYS A 96 18.92 12.62 17.62
C LYS A 96 18.35 13.30 18.87
N GLY A 97 18.20 12.56 19.97
CA GLY A 97 17.68 13.07 21.23
C GLY A 97 16.17 13.06 21.34
N GLY A 98 15.46 12.36 20.45
CA GLY A 98 14.05 12.05 20.63
C GLY A 98 13.79 11.17 21.86
N THR A 99 12.52 11.02 22.26
CA THR A 99 12.14 10.19 23.42
C THR A 99 11.32 8.98 23.02
N ARG A 100 11.36 7.94 23.87
CA ARG A 100 10.52 6.76 23.69
C ARG A 100 9.03 7.08 23.80
N ALA A 101 8.68 8.06 24.64
CA ALA A 101 7.29 8.51 24.77
C ALA A 101 6.78 9.17 23.48
N SER A 102 7.60 9.98 22.78
CA SER A 102 7.23 10.50 21.45
C SER A 102 7.01 9.37 20.44
N ILE A 103 7.85 8.33 20.47
CA ILE A 103 7.68 7.16 19.61
C ILE A 103 6.31 6.51 19.90
N GLN A 104 6.07 6.09 21.14
CA GLN A 104 4.85 5.35 21.50
C GLN A 104 3.56 6.14 21.30
N ARG A 105 3.56 7.43 21.63
CA ARG A 105 2.33 8.24 21.66
C ARG A 105 2.00 8.89 20.32
N MET A 106 2.97 9.03 19.42
CA MET A 106 2.79 9.76 18.16
C MET A 106 3.33 8.97 16.96
N TRP A 107 4.57 8.50 17.00
CA TRP A 107 5.20 7.93 15.82
C TRP A 107 4.82 6.47 15.52
N ASP A 108 4.60 5.64 16.54
CA ASP A 108 4.13 4.27 16.36
C ASP A 108 2.74 4.24 15.69
N PRO A 109 1.72 5.01 16.14
CA PRO A 109 0.44 5.09 15.42
C PRO A 109 0.58 5.50 13.95
N VAL A 110 1.50 6.41 13.64
CA VAL A 110 1.78 6.85 12.27
C VAL A 110 2.51 5.75 11.48
N ALA A 111 3.53 5.11 12.05
CA ALA A 111 4.28 4.03 11.40
C ALA A 111 3.38 2.83 11.09
N TYR A 112 2.51 2.47 12.02
CA TYR A 112 1.49 1.45 11.80
C TYR A 112 0.52 1.82 10.67
N ALA A 113 0.07 3.07 10.59
CA ALA A 113 -0.80 3.51 9.50
C ALA A 113 -0.09 3.50 8.12
N LEU A 114 1.23 3.68 8.10
CA LEU A 114 2.02 3.74 6.87
C LEU A 114 2.44 2.35 6.36
N GLY A 115 2.84 1.44 7.25
CA GLY A 115 3.38 0.12 6.83
C GLY A 115 3.12 -1.02 7.80
N PHE A 116 2.16 -0.87 8.71
CA PHE A 116 1.67 -1.91 9.62
C PHE A 116 2.71 -2.48 10.60
N ILE A 117 3.83 -1.78 10.78
CA ILE A 117 4.91 -2.12 11.74
C ILE A 117 5.28 -0.89 12.57
N ASP A 118 5.80 -1.13 13.77
CA ASP A 118 6.22 -0.09 14.71
C ASP A 118 7.53 0.61 14.27
N CYS A 119 7.90 1.67 14.98
CA CYS A 119 9.14 2.41 14.71
C CYS A 119 10.43 1.61 14.99
N ASP A 120 10.39 0.55 15.80
CA ASP A 120 11.55 -0.31 16.07
C ASP A 120 11.86 -1.21 14.88
N ASN A 121 10.83 -1.59 14.13
CA ASN A 121 10.93 -2.50 12.98
C ASN A 121 10.88 -1.78 11.64
N MET A 122 10.44 -0.52 11.59
CA MET A 122 10.38 0.31 10.39
C MET A 122 11.74 0.96 10.07
N SER A 123 12.16 0.93 8.81
CA SER A 123 13.33 1.66 8.31
C SER A 123 13.17 3.18 8.49
N ALA A 124 14.20 3.86 8.98
CA ALA A 124 14.22 5.31 9.09
C ALA A 124 14.02 6.00 7.74
N ARG A 125 14.50 5.39 6.64
CA ARG A 125 14.28 5.85 5.27
C ARG A 125 12.79 6.04 4.97
N CYS A 126 11.96 5.06 5.35
CA CYS A 126 10.53 5.04 5.07
C CYS A 126 9.82 6.23 5.72
N MET A 127 9.96 6.40 7.04
CA MET A 127 9.34 7.49 7.79
C MET A 127 9.84 8.87 7.36
N LEU A 128 11.16 9.03 7.20
CA LEU A 128 11.76 10.32 6.83
C LEU A 128 11.40 10.76 5.41
N THR A 129 11.14 9.82 4.49
CA THR A 129 10.65 10.15 3.14
C THR A 129 9.28 10.82 3.21
N ILE A 130 8.37 10.30 4.05
CA ILE A 130 7.04 10.89 4.25
C ILE A 130 7.15 12.26 4.94
N PHE A 131 8.03 12.40 5.93
CA PHE A 131 8.24 13.70 6.58
C PHE A 131 8.84 14.74 5.65
N ALA A 132 9.77 14.35 4.77
CA ALA A 132 10.29 15.22 3.72
C ALA A 132 9.18 15.69 2.78
N LEU A 133 8.23 14.80 2.43
CA LEU A 133 7.07 15.15 1.63
C LEU A 133 6.16 16.17 2.35
N PHE A 134 5.87 15.95 3.64
CA PHE A 134 5.04 16.87 4.44
C PHE A 134 5.71 18.23 4.63
N ALA A 135 7.03 18.27 4.82
CA ALA A 135 7.77 19.51 4.99
C ALA A 135 7.89 20.34 3.71
N THR A 136 7.77 19.72 2.53
CA THR A 136 7.97 20.39 1.23
C THR A 136 6.68 20.67 0.48
N LYS A 137 5.56 20.01 0.82
CA LYS A 137 4.28 20.15 0.13
C LYS A 137 3.14 20.39 1.11
N THR A 138 2.54 21.58 1.08
CA THR A 138 1.47 22.01 2.00
C THR A 138 0.31 21.02 2.08
N GLU A 139 -0.17 20.50 0.95
CA GLU A 139 -1.31 19.56 0.95
C GLU A 139 -0.90 18.09 1.09
N ALA A 140 0.38 17.77 1.26
CA ALA A 140 0.80 16.37 1.30
C ALA A 140 0.31 15.62 2.54
N SER A 141 0.11 16.31 3.66
CA SER A 141 -0.51 15.75 4.87
C SER A 141 -2.05 15.88 4.88
N LEU A 142 -2.66 16.46 3.85
CA LEU A 142 -4.11 16.59 3.77
C LEU A 142 -4.74 15.24 3.38
N LEU A 143 -5.59 14.73 4.27
CA LEU A 143 -6.24 13.45 4.09
C LEU A 143 -7.43 13.57 3.15
N ARG A 144 -7.56 12.59 2.27
CA ARG A 144 -8.70 12.44 1.36
C ARG A 144 -9.22 11.02 1.45
N MET A 145 -10.49 10.87 1.84
CA MET A 145 -11.15 9.57 1.93
C MET A 145 -11.95 9.32 0.67
N LEU A 146 -11.91 8.10 0.14
CA LEU A 146 -12.81 7.74 -0.95
C LEU A 146 -14.25 7.79 -0.42
N LYS A 147 -15.18 8.38 -1.18
CA LYS A 147 -16.56 8.60 -0.72
C LYS A 147 -17.40 7.34 -0.49
N GLY A 148 -16.95 6.19 -0.98
CA GLY A 148 -17.60 4.90 -0.80
C GLY A 148 -16.67 3.75 -1.22
N SER A 149 -17.24 2.65 -1.68
CA SER A 149 -16.51 1.44 -2.08
C SER A 149 -15.44 1.71 -3.15
N PRO A 150 -14.20 1.23 -2.95
CA PRO A 150 -13.15 1.26 -3.97
C PRO A 150 -13.56 0.61 -5.29
N ASP A 151 -14.42 -0.41 -5.26
CA ASP A 151 -14.89 -1.08 -6.48
C ASP A 151 -15.72 -0.15 -7.37
N VAL A 152 -16.60 0.64 -6.75
CA VAL A 152 -17.52 1.53 -7.45
C VAL A 152 -16.84 2.85 -7.83
N TYR A 153 -16.07 3.42 -6.91
CA TYR A 153 -15.60 4.81 -7.03
C TYR A 153 -14.15 4.96 -7.45
N LEU A 154 -13.35 3.89 -7.48
CA LEU A 154 -11.96 3.95 -7.94
C LEU A 154 -11.68 2.94 -9.06
N SER A 155 -11.78 1.64 -8.80
CA SER A 155 -11.44 0.62 -9.78
C SER A 155 -12.49 0.49 -10.89
N GLY A 156 -13.77 0.74 -10.61
CA GLY A 156 -14.87 0.74 -11.58
C GLY A 156 -14.66 1.72 -12.74
N PRO A 157 -14.39 3.02 -12.47
CA PRO A 157 -14.05 4.00 -13.50
C PRO A 157 -12.80 3.63 -14.30
N ILE A 158 -11.78 3.08 -13.65
CA ILE A 158 -10.55 2.60 -14.31
C ILE A 158 -10.87 1.43 -15.26
N LYS A 159 -11.63 0.45 -14.78
CA LYS A 159 -12.08 -0.71 -15.56
C LYS A 159 -12.88 -0.27 -16.79
N LYS A 160 -13.85 0.64 -16.61
CA LYS A 160 -14.65 1.20 -17.71
C LYS A 160 -13.75 1.86 -18.76
N TYR A 161 -12.84 2.74 -18.34
CA TYR A 161 -11.91 3.42 -19.24
C TYR A 161 -11.05 2.44 -20.04
N ILE A 162 -10.55 1.38 -19.41
CA ILE A 162 -9.76 0.33 -20.08
C ILE A 162 -10.61 -0.43 -21.11
N MET A 163 -11.85 -0.80 -20.76
CA MET A 163 -12.77 -1.51 -21.65
C MET A 163 -13.20 -0.66 -22.85
N ASP A 164 -13.49 0.62 -22.64
CA ASP A 164 -13.85 1.58 -23.70
C ASP A 164 -12.69 1.79 -24.70
N LYS A 165 -11.45 1.44 -24.30
CA LYS A 165 -10.25 1.46 -25.15
C LYS A 165 -9.88 0.07 -25.71
N GLY A 166 -10.78 -0.91 -25.61
CA GLY A 166 -10.59 -2.26 -26.16
C GLY A 166 -9.85 -3.23 -25.24
N GLY A 167 -9.48 -2.81 -24.03
CA GLY A 167 -8.90 -3.69 -23.01
C GLY A 167 -9.91 -4.74 -22.52
N ARG A 168 -9.40 -5.89 -22.07
CA ARG A 168 -10.23 -7.04 -21.68
C ARG A 168 -9.87 -7.52 -20.29
N PHE A 169 -10.90 -7.78 -19.48
CA PHE A 169 -10.74 -8.33 -18.13
C PHE A 169 -11.17 -9.80 -18.11
N HIS A 170 -10.26 -10.68 -17.69
CA HIS A 170 -10.51 -12.11 -17.57
C HIS A 170 -10.48 -12.54 -16.09
N LEU A 171 -11.61 -12.36 -15.41
CA LEU A 171 -11.74 -12.70 -13.99
C LEU A 171 -11.79 -14.21 -13.75
N LYS A 172 -11.36 -14.64 -12.55
CA LYS A 172 -11.31 -16.04 -12.11
C LYS A 172 -10.40 -16.94 -12.96
N TRP A 173 -9.44 -16.36 -13.68
CA TRP A 173 -8.38 -17.09 -14.39
C TRP A 173 -7.07 -16.96 -13.62
N GLY A 174 -6.60 -18.06 -13.04
CA GLY A 174 -5.32 -18.10 -12.35
C GLY A 174 -4.18 -18.51 -13.29
N CYS A 175 -3.09 -17.75 -13.29
CA CYS A 175 -1.85 -18.15 -13.94
C CYS A 175 -1.20 -19.27 -13.10
N ARG A 176 -0.96 -20.41 -13.73
CA ARG A 176 -0.36 -21.59 -13.10
C ARG A 176 1.13 -21.68 -13.36
N GLU A 177 1.55 -21.29 -14.55
CA GLU A 177 2.94 -21.39 -14.98
C GLU A 177 3.25 -20.31 -16.02
N VAL A 178 4.45 -19.74 -15.91
CA VAL A 178 5.05 -18.88 -16.93
C VAL A 178 5.89 -19.77 -17.84
N LEU A 179 5.47 -19.92 -19.09
CA LEU A 179 6.21 -20.68 -20.10
C LEU A 179 7.27 -19.76 -20.71
N TYR A 180 8.53 -20.20 -20.70
CA TYR A 180 9.65 -19.40 -21.18
C TYR A 180 10.68 -20.25 -21.91
N GLU A 181 11.44 -19.60 -22.79
CA GLU A 181 12.46 -20.21 -23.61
C GLU A 181 13.74 -19.38 -23.54
N THR A 182 14.87 -20.03 -23.81
CA THR A 182 16.18 -19.40 -23.92
C THR A 182 16.61 -19.45 -25.39
N SER A 183 16.86 -18.28 -25.96
CA SER A 183 17.38 -18.11 -27.31
C SER A 183 18.82 -18.64 -27.42
N SER A 184 19.29 -18.85 -28.64
CA SER A 184 20.67 -19.29 -28.91
C SER A 184 21.75 -18.30 -28.44
N ASP A 185 21.40 -17.02 -28.27
CA ASP A 185 22.28 -15.97 -27.75
C ASP A 185 22.25 -15.87 -26.21
N GLY A 186 21.53 -16.75 -25.53
CA GLY A 186 21.39 -16.78 -24.07
C GLY A 186 20.30 -15.85 -23.53
N SER A 187 19.64 -15.04 -24.38
CA SER A 187 18.50 -14.22 -23.96
C SER A 187 17.30 -15.09 -23.57
N MET A 188 16.52 -14.66 -22.59
CA MET A 188 15.30 -15.34 -22.16
C MET A 188 14.07 -14.54 -22.52
N TYR A 189 13.02 -15.24 -22.96
CA TYR A 189 11.70 -14.65 -23.22
C TYR A 189 10.57 -15.58 -22.77
N VAL A 190 9.43 -14.98 -22.43
CA VAL A 190 8.18 -15.70 -22.13
C VAL A 190 7.46 -16.03 -23.43
N SER A 191 7.15 -17.31 -23.64
CA SER A 191 6.42 -17.82 -24.81
C SER A 191 4.91 -17.94 -24.57
N GLY A 192 4.47 -17.95 -23.30
CA GLY A 192 3.05 -17.93 -22.93
C GLY A 192 2.79 -17.99 -21.43
N LEU A 193 1.54 -17.73 -21.05
CA LEU A 193 1.04 -17.97 -19.68
C LEU A 193 0.06 -19.13 -19.69
N ALA A 194 0.33 -20.17 -18.90
CA ALA A 194 -0.60 -21.26 -18.70
C ALA A 194 -1.68 -20.82 -17.69
N MET A 195 -2.88 -20.57 -18.19
CA MET A 195 -4.01 -20.06 -17.41
C MET A 195 -5.04 -21.17 -17.16
N SER A 196 -5.68 -21.14 -15.99
CA SER A 196 -6.76 -22.07 -15.65
C SER A 196 -7.95 -21.37 -14.99
N LYS A 197 -9.15 -21.89 -15.25
CA LYS A 197 -10.41 -21.51 -14.59
C LYS A 197 -11.31 -22.73 -14.47
N ALA A 198 -11.58 -23.17 -13.24
CA ALA A 198 -12.27 -24.43 -12.98
C ALA A 198 -11.62 -25.58 -13.78
N THR A 199 -12.36 -26.23 -14.68
CA THR A 199 -11.87 -27.32 -15.54
C THR A 199 -11.21 -26.83 -16.84
N GLN A 200 -11.29 -25.54 -17.16
CA GLN A 200 -10.74 -24.99 -18.39
C GLN A 200 -9.26 -24.62 -18.24
N LYS A 201 -8.47 -24.94 -19.26
CA LYS A 201 -7.07 -24.56 -19.40
C LYS A 201 -6.86 -23.86 -20.75
N LYS A 202 -6.00 -22.85 -20.78
CA LYS A 202 -5.57 -22.21 -22.02
C LYS A 202 -4.16 -21.66 -21.86
N ILE A 203 -3.45 -21.54 -22.97
CA ILE A 203 -2.18 -20.81 -23.03
C ILE A 203 -2.49 -19.44 -23.63
N VAL A 204 -2.15 -18.37 -22.91
CA VAL A 204 -2.28 -17.00 -23.40
C VAL A 204 -0.92 -16.55 -23.93
N LYS A 205 -0.88 -16.16 -25.21
CA LYS A 205 0.28 -15.57 -25.86
C LYS A 205 0.09 -14.06 -26.00
N ALA A 206 1.16 -13.30 -25.80
CA ALA A 206 1.21 -11.85 -25.94
C ALA A 206 2.61 -11.40 -26.40
N ASP A 207 2.73 -10.16 -26.87
CA ASP A 207 4.01 -9.56 -27.22
C ASP A 207 4.81 -9.16 -25.97
N ALA A 208 4.11 -8.75 -24.90
CA ALA A 208 4.68 -8.44 -23.60
C ALA A 208 3.81 -9.01 -22.47
N TYR A 209 4.46 -9.39 -21.37
CA TYR A 209 3.84 -9.96 -20.18
C TYR A 209 4.20 -9.10 -18.97
N VAL A 210 3.19 -8.73 -18.17
CA VAL A 210 3.39 -7.92 -16.97
C VAL A 210 2.84 -8.69 -15.77
N ALA A 211 3.67 -8.91 -14.76
CA ALA A 211 3.23 -9.43 -13.48
C ALA A 211 3.01 -8.27 -12.50
N ALA A 212 1.73 -7.95 -12.27
CA ALA A 212 1.29 -6.99 -11.26
C ALA A 212 0.77 -7.76 -10.03
N CYS A 213 1.69 -8.43 -9.32
CA CYS A 213 1.37 -9.31 -8.19
C CYS A 213 1.93 -8.76 -6.88
N ASP A 214 1.27 -9.10 -5.77
CA ASP A 214 1.81 -8.96 -4.42
C ASP A 214 3.06 -9.83 -4.21
N VAL A 215 3.80 -9.60 -3.12
CA VAL A 215 5.02 -10.34 -2.80
C VAL A 215 4.81 -11.87 -2.81
N PRO A 216 3.78 -12.44 -2.16
CA PRO A 216 3.50 -13.87 -2.26
C PRO A 216 3.16 -14.32 -3.68
N GLY A 217 2.35 -13.54 -4.40
CA GLY A 217 1.90 -13.86 -5.75
C GLY A 217 3.05 -13.91 -6.74
N ILE A 218 3.98 -12.95 -6.70
CA ILE A 218 5.13 -12.95 -7.60
C ILE A 218 6.09 -14.09 -7.28
N LYS A 219 6.34 -14.40 -6.00
CA LYS A 219 7.18 -15.53 -5.59
C LYS A 219 6.61 -16.86 -6.10
N ARG A 220 5.28 -16.99 -6.10
CA ARG A 220 4.62 -18.17 -6.66
C ARG A 220 4.66 -18.20 -8.18
N LEU A 221 4.64 -17.04 -8.84
CA LEU A 221 4.55 -16.93 -10.30
C LEU A 221 5.92 -17.12 -10.98
N VAL A 222 6.99 -16.60 -10.39
CA VAL A 222 8.34 -16.64 -10.97
C VAL A 222 8.84 -18.08 -11.04
N PRO A 223 9.27 -18.58 -12.23
CA PRO A 223 9.88 -19.89 -12.36
C PRO A 223 11.09 -20.06 -11.44
N GLN A 224 11.21 -21.23 -10.80
CA GLN A 224 12.28 -21.48 -9.82
C GLN A 224 13.69 -21.28 -10.40
N LYS A 225 13.92 -21.65 -11.66
CA LYS A 225 15.22 -21.46 -12.34
C LYS A 225 15.62 -19.99 -12.48
N TRP A 226 14.66 -19.06 -12.57
CA TRP A 226 14.97 -17.64 -12.68
C TRP A 226 15.63 -17.09 -11.41
N ARG A 227 15.51 -17.79 -10.28
CA ARG A 227 16.21 -17.43 -9.03
C ARG A 227 17.73 -17.56 -9.11
N GLU A 228 18.27 -18.20 -10.14
CA GLU A 228 19.71 -18.15 -10.41
C GLU A 228 20.16 -16.73 -10.78
N LEU A 229 19.24 -15.87 -11.23
CA LEU A 229 19.48 -14.46 -11.44
C LEU A 229 19.21 -13.68 -10.14
N GLU A 230 20.20 -12.92 -9.69
CA GLU A 230 20.12 -12.10 -8.47
C GLU A 230 18.87 -11.18 -8.46
N PHE A 231 18.47 -10.66 -9.63
CA PHE A 231 17.26 -9.85 -9.78
C PHE A 231 16.01 -10.53 -9.20
N PHE A 232 15.78 -11.80 -9.56
CA PHE A 232 14.60 -12.53 -9.09
C PHE A 232 14.80 -13.09 -7.69
N ASP A 233 16.02 -13.45 -7.30
CA ASP A 233 16.29 -13.91 -5.93
C ASP A 233 16.10 -12.80 -4.89
N ASN A 234 16.40 -11.55 -5.24
CA ASN A 234 16.15 -10.39 -4.36
C ASN A 234 14.67 -10.28 -3.93
N ILE A 235 13.73 -10.63 -4.80
CA ILE A 235 12.29 -10.65 -4.47
C ILE A 235 12.01 -11.59 -3.28
N TYR A 236 12.76 -12.69 -3.16
CA TYR A 236 12.58 -13.66 -2.07
C TYR A 236 13.02 -13.14 -0.71
N LYS A 237 13.83 -12.08 -0.66
CA LYS A 237 14.29 -11.39 0.56
C LYS A 237 13.24 -10.43 1.14
N LEU A 238 12.19 -10.12 0.37
CA LEU A 238 11.05 -9.32 0.80
C LEU A 238 9.99 -10.22 1.46
N VAL A 239 9.38 -9.78 2.56
CA VAL A 239 8.35 -10.55 3.27
C VAL A 239 7.17 -9.64 3.54
N GLY A 240 5.95 -10.11 3.32
CA GLY A 240 4.75 -9.33 3.61
C GLY A 240 4.48 -9.19 5.11
N VAL A 241 3.80 -8.11 5.51
CA VAL A 241 3.34 -7.89 6.88
C VAL A 241 1.91 -8.42 7.03
N PRO A 242 1.61 -9.22 8.07
CA PRO A 242 0.25 -9.62 8.36
C PRO A 242 -0.57 -8.43 8.85
N VAL A 243 -1.80 -8.31 8.37
CA VAL A 243 -2.75 -7.28 8.79
C VAL A 243 -4.14 -7.88 8.98
N VAL A 244 -4.85 -7.41 9.99
CA VAL A 244 -6.24 -7.78 10.24
C VAL A 244 -7.10 -6.52 10.21
N THR A 245 -8.13 -6.52 9.39
CA THR A 245 -9.13 -5.46 9.34
C THR A 245 -10.41 -5.95 10.00
N VAL A 246 -10.91 -5.19 10.95
CA VAL A 246 -12.17 -5.46 11.64
C VAL A 246 -13.16 -4.37 11.29
N GLN A 247 -14.36 -4.75 10.89
CA GLN A 247 -15.47 -3.85 10.67
C GLN A 247 -16.56 -4.14 11.69
N LEU A 248 -17.09 -3.09 12.32
CA LEU A 248 -18.11 -3.17 13.37
C LEU A 248 -19.20 -2.15 13.09
N LEU A 249 -20.41 -2.64 12.87
CA LEU A 249 -21.61 -1.81 12.72
C LEU A 249 -22.34 -1.71 14.05
N TYR A 250 -22.61 -0.50 14.49
CA TYR A 250 -23.28 -0.22 15.75
C TYR A 250 -24.71 0.28 15.53
N ASN A 251 -25.56 0.09 16.53
CA ASN A 251 -26.90 0.70 16.61
C ASN A 251 -26.89 2.16 17.15
N GLY A 252 -25.76 2.86 17.01
CA GLY A 252 -25.58 4.27 17.40
C GLY A 252 -24.22 4.81 16.95
N TRP A 253 -23.94 6.08 17.24
CA TRP A 253 -22.73 6.79 16.82
C TRP A 253 -21.60 6.63 17.83
N VAL A 254 -20.60 5.82 17.50
CA VAL A 254 -19.46 5.53 18.37
C VAL A 254 -18.48 6.68 18.44
N THR A 255 -18.29 7.43 17.35
CA THR A 255 -17.31 8.52 17.31
C THR A 255 -17.87 9.86 17.81
N GLU A 256 -19.13 9.90 18.28
CA GLU A 256 -19.67 11.05 19.02
C GLU A 256 -19.22 10.95 20.49
N LEU A 257 -18.30 11.83 20.89
CA LEU A 257 -17.59 11.71 22.17
C LEU A 257 -18.19 12.57 23.29
N HIS A 258 -19.03 13.56 22.98
CA HIS A 258 -19.43 14.58 23.95
C HIS A 258 -20.88 14.44 24.40
N ASP A 259 -21.76 13.96 23.53
CA ASP A 259 -23.19 13.91 23.81
C ASP A 259 -23.75 12.49 23.62
N LEU A 260 -24.09 11.86 24.75
CA LEU A 260 -24.64 10.52 24.76
C LEU A 260 -26.02 10.45 24.09
N GLU A 261 -26.88 11.46 24.24
CA GLU A 261 -28.19 11.44 23.58
C GLU A 261 -28.03 11.54 22.06
N HIS A 262 -27.12 12.42 21.59
CA HIS A 262 -26.77 12.49 20.16
C HIS A 262 -26.08 11.22 19.66
N SER A 263 -25.34 10.51 20.49
CA SER A 263 -24.76 9.21 20.12
C SER A 263 -25.82 8.13 19.91
N ARG A 264 -27.00 8.23 20.53
CA ARG A 264 -28.07 7.22 20.45
C ARG A 264 -29.10 7.49 19.37
N GLN A 265 -29.24 8.74 18.93
CA GLN A 265 -30.17 9.03 17.84
C GLN A 265 -29.63 8.50 16.50
N LEU A 266 -30.53 8.04 15.62
CA LEU A 266 -30.18 7.52 14.29
C LEU A 266 -30.72 8.40 13.15
N LYS A 267 -31.21 9.60 13.49
CA LYS A 267 -31.81 10.54 12.52
C LYS A 267 -30.77 11.34 11.75
N ARG A 268 -29.60 11.55 12.35
CA ARG A 268 -28.50 12.33 11.77
C ARG A 268 -27.16 11.69 12.11
N ALA A 269 -26.23 11.69 11.16
CA ALA A 269 -24.86 11.27 11.41
C ALA A 269 -24.16 12.23 12.40
N ALA A 270 -23.45 11.67 13.39
CA ALA A 270 -22.72 12.41 14.41
C ALA A 270 -21.40 11.71 14.73
N GLY A 271 -20.35 12.49 15.03
CA GLY A 271 -19.03 11.99 15.37
C GLY A 271 -17.91 12.52 14.48
N LEU A 272 -16.80 11.78 14.42
CA LEU A 272 -15.55 12.21 13.82
C LEU A 272 -15.48 11.82 12.34
N ASP A 273 -15.48 12.82 11.45
CA ASP A 273 -15.31 12.66 10.01
C ASP A 273 -13.83 12.81 9.59
N ASN A 274 -12.98 11.88 10.00
CA ASN A 274 -11.58 11.82 9.56
C ASN A 274 -11.00 10.41 9.67
N LEU A 275 -9.76 10.21 9.19
CA LEU A 275 -8.94 9.07 9.60
C LEU A 275 -8.38 9.36 11.00
N LEU A 276 -8.51 8.39 11.88
CA LEU A 276 -8.19 8.52 13.29
C LEU A 276 -7.08 7.56 13.65
N TYR A 277 -6.25 7.96 14.62
CA TYR A 277 -5.16 7.17 15.15
C TYR A 277 -5.39 6.87 16.63
N THR A 278 -4.80 5.82 17.16
CA THR A 278 -4.76 5.61 18.60
C THR A 278 -3.46 4.93 19.03
N PRO A 279 -2.81 5.42 20.10
CA PRO A 279 -1.71 4.71 20.76
C PRO A 279 -2.18 3.77 21.87
N ASP A 280 -3.48 3.81 22.22
CA ASP A 280 -4.01 3.18 23.44
C ASP A 280 -4.87 1.94 23.15
N ALA A 281 -4.85 1.45 21.90
CA ALA A 281 -5.52 0.22 21.49
C ALA A 281 -4.64 -0.63 20.57
N ASP A 282 -5.07 -1.88 20.42
CA ASP A 282 -4.46 -2.90 19.57
C ASP A 282 -4.60 -2.62 18.05
N PHE A 283 -5.44 -1.66 17.68
CA PHE A 283 -5.58 -1.13 16.33
C PHE A 283 -4.97 0.26 16.25
N SER A 284 -4.31 0.56 15.13
CA SER A 284 -3.52 1.79 15.00
C SER A 284 -4.30 2.92 14.35
N CYS A 285 -4.89 2.65 13.19
CA CYS A 285 -5.68 3.58 12.42
C CYS A 285 -7.07 3.01 12.15
N PHE A 286 -8.05 3.89 12.20
CA PHE A 286 -9.45 3.53 12.04
C PHE A 286 -10.26 4.72 11.54
N ALA A 287 -11.45 4.46 11.02
CA ALA A 287 -12.38 5.50 10.63
C ALA A 287 -13.83 5.01 10.83
N ASP A 288 -14.73 5.95 11.08
CA ASP A 288 -16.16 5.71 10.96
C ASP A 288 -16.57 5.91 9.50
N LEU A 289 -16.75 4.81 8.78
CA LEU A 289 -17.02 4.86 7.33
C LEU A 289 -18.37 5.50 7.02
N ALA A 290 -19.34 5.46 7.94
CA ALA A 290 -20.63 6.14 7.76
C ALA A 290 -20.49 7.67 7.71
N LEU A 291 -19.38 8.21 8.23
CA LEU A 291 -19.04 9.64 8.16
C LEU A 291 -17.96 9.91 7.10
N ALA A 292 -16.85 9.15 7.17
CA ALA A 292 -15.67 9.32 6.34
C ALA A 292 -15.91 8.98 4.86
N SER A 293 -16.83 8.05 4.58
CA SER A 293 -17.05 7.44 3.28
C SER A 293 -18.56 7.15 3.06
N PRO A 294 -19.42 8.17 3.12
CA PRO A 294 -20.85 7.98 3.37
C PRO A 294 -21.63 7.35 2.20
N ASP A 295 -21.21 7.50 0.94
CA ASP A 295 -22.06 7.18 -0.22
C ASP A 295 -22.54 5.72 -0.24
N ASP A 296 -21.72 4.77 0.23
CA ASP A 296 -22.08 3.35 0.33
C ASP A 296 -22.21 2.85 1.78
N TYR A 297 -21.69 3.60 2.75
CA TYR A 297 -21.52 3.13 4.13
C TYR A 297 -22.40 3.87 5.15
N TYR A 298 -22.99 5.01 4.79
CA TYR A 298 -24.06 5.62 5.56
C TYR A 298 -25.39 4.98 5.19
N ILE A 299 -26.04 4.33 6.16
CA ILE A 299 -27.35 3.70 5.97
C ILE A 299 -28.32 4.31 6.97
N GLU A 300 -29.41 4.90 6.46
CA GLU A 300 -30.44 5.51 7.30
C GLU A 300 -31.00 4.49 8.30
N GLY A 301 -31.09 4.89 9.57
CA GLY A 301 -31.50 3.99 10.65
C GLY A 301 -30.41 3.05 11.17
N GLN A 302 -29.15 3.21 10.73
CA GLN A 302 -27.98 2.56 11.30
C GLN A 302 -27.02 3.59 11.89
N GLY A 303 -26.16 3.15 12.81
CA GLY A 303 -25.15 3.99 13.45
C GLY A 303 -23.79 3.90 12.75
N SER A 304 -22.73 4.05 13.54
CA SER A 304 -21.35 4.01 13.07
C SER A 304 -20.98 2.68 12.43
N LEU A 305 -20.26 2.74 11.32
CA LEU A 305 -19.55 1.60 10.74
C LEU A 305 -18.05 1.83 10.95
N LEU A 306 -17.53 1.32 12.07
CA LEU A 306 -16.10 1.43 12.36
C LEU A 306 -15.31 0.42 11.55
N GLN A 307 -14.28 0.90 10.85
CA GLN A 307 -13.25 0.06 10.26
C GLN A 307 -11.93 0.28 11.00
N CYS A 308 -11.46 -0.74 11.69
CA CYS A 308 -10.25 -0.72 12.51
C CYS A 308 -9.17 -1.63 11.90
N ILE A 309 -7.94 -1.12 11.81
CA ILE A 309 -6.78 -1.86 11.30
C ILE A 309 -5.90 -2.29 12.47
N LEU A 310 -5.85 -3.60 12.73
CA LEU A 310 -5.07 -4.21 13.82
C LEU A 310 -3.65 -4.50 13.37
N THR A 311 -2.69 -3.84 14.02
CA THR A 311 -1.26 -3.88 13.66
C THR A 311 -0.40 -3.75 14.91
N PRO A 312 0.64 -4.59 15.08
CA PRO A 312 1.06 -5.67 14.18
C PRO A 312 0.03 -6.80 14.11
N GLY A 313 -0.19 -7.38 12.92
CA GLY A 313 -1.23 -8.38 12.70
C GLY A 313 -0.88 -9.79 13.18
N ASP A 314 0.41 -10.09 13.41
CA ASP A 314 0.93 -11.40 13.78
C ASP A 314 0.18 -12.05 14.97
N PRO A 315 -0.10 -11.33 16.08
CA PRO A 315 -0.78 -11.91 17.24
C PRO A 315 -2.24 -12.30 16.98
N TYR A 316 -2.88 -11.70 15.97
CA TYR A 316 -4.31 -11.88 15.66
C TYR A 316 -4.56 -12.96 14.61
N MET A 317 -3.57 -13.29 13.80
CA MET A 317 -3.68 -14.32 12.76
C MET A 317 -4.22 -15.67 13.29
N PRO A 318 -3.72 -16.22 14.42
CA PRO A 318 -4.21 -17.52 14.92
C PRO A 318 -5.55 -17.45 15.67
N LEU A 319 -6.03 -16.26 16.06
CA LEU A 319 -7.22 -16.11 16.91
C LEU A 319 -8.52 -16.32 16.13
N PRO A 320 -9.59 -16.87 16.73
CA PRO A 320 -10.91 -16.87 16.10
C PRO A 320 -11.47 -15.43 15.99
N ASN A 321 -12.37 -15.21 15.03
CA ASN A 321 -12.89 -13.87 14.73
C ASN A 321 -13.58 -13.20 15.94
N ASP A 322 -14.33 -13.97 16.74
CA ASP A 322 -15.05 -13.45 17.91
C ASP A 322 -14.11 -12.90 18.99
N GLU A 323 -12.93 -13.51 19.17
CA GLU A 323 -11.92 -13.06 20.12
C GLU A 323 -11.22 -11.77 19.64
N ILE A 324 -11.10 -11.60 18.32
CA ILE A 324 -10.57 -10.37 17.72
C ILE A 324 -11.58 -9.22 17.92
N ILE A 325 -12.86 -9.47 17.69
CA ILE A 325 -13.93 -8.47 17.83
C ILE A 325 -14.00 -7.92 19.25
N LYS A 326 -13.95 -8.78 20.27
CA LYS A 326 -14.02 -8.37 21.70
C LYS A 326 -12.92 -7.37 22.10
N ARG A 327 -11.74 -7.46 21.49
CA ARG A 327 -10.59 -6.59 21.81
C ARG A 327 -10.74 -5.16 21.28
N VAL A 328 -11.49 -4.97 20.21
CA VAL A 328 -11.66 -3.65 19.55
C VAL A 328 -12.66 -2.75 20.31
N LEU A 329 -13.55 -3.32 21.12
CA LEU A 329 -14.66 -2.60 21.77
C LEU A 329 -14.24 -1.64 22.90
N ALA A 330 -13.00 -1.68 23.36
CA ALA A 330 -12.58 -1.06 24.62
C ALA A 330 -12.13 0.42 24.54
N LEU A 331 -12.06 1.03 23.34
CA LEU A 331 -11.46 2.36 23.19
C LEU A 331 -12.42 3.54 23.49
N PHE A 332 -13.70 3.43 23.12
CA PHE A 332 -14.65 4.55 23.14
C PHE A 332 -15.60 4.47 24.34
N PRO A 333 -15.65 5.48 25.23
CA PRO A 333 -16.67 5.54 26.28
C PRO A 333 -18.10 5.59 25.70
N SER A 334 -18.28 6.28 24.58
CA SER A 334 -19.55 6.41 23.85
C SER A 334 -20.10 5.08 23.31
N SER A 335 -19.24 4.07 23.10
CA SER A 335 -19.69 2.73 22.71
C SER A 335 -20.36 1.98 23.86
N GLN A 336 -20.18 2.40 25.11
CA GLN A 336 -20.78 1.72 26.27
C GLN A 336 -22.30 1.78 26.19
N GLY A 337 -22.96 0.64 26.02
CA GLY A 337 -24.41 0.55 25.87
C GLY A 337 -24.90 0.62 24.42
N LEU A 338 -24.00 0.67 23.44
CA LEU A 338 -24.30 0.34 22.05
C LEU A 338 -24.06 -1.16 21.80
N GLU A 339 -24.83 -1.71 20.87
CA GLU A 339 -24.71 -3.08 20.43
C GLU A 339 -24.08 -3.13 19.03
N VAL A 340 -23.16 -4.07 18.83
CA VAL A 340 -22.65 -4.42 17.51
C VAL A 340 -23.70 -5.27 16.82
N THR A 341 -24.34 -4.72 15.79
CA THR A 341 -25.39 -5.39 15.02
C THR A 341 -24.83 -6.26 13.90
N TRP A 342 -23.61 -5.92 13.43
CA TRP A 342 -22.90 -6.69 12.42
C TRP A 342 -21.38 -6.50 12.57
N SER A 343 -20.63 -7.54 12.23
CA SER A 343 -19.17 -7.50 12.26
C SER A 343 -18.56 -8.32 11.13
N SER A 344 -17.39 -7.91 10.66
CA SER A 344 -16.57 -8.65 9.71
C SER A 344 -15.10 -8.58 10.10
N VAL A 345 -14.37 -9.68 9.88
CA VAL A 345 -12.94 -9.77 10.12
C VAL A 345 -12.26 -10.30 8.86
N VAL A 346 -11.37 -9.49 8.29
CA VAL A 346 -10.57 -9.85 7.11
C VAL A 346 -9.11 -9.98 7.52
N LYS A 347 -8.52 -11.15 7.28
CA LYS A 347 -7.13 -11.45 7.60
C LYS A 347 -6.31 -11.58 6.33
N ILE A 348 -5.23 -10.80 6.23
CA ILE A 348 -4.27 -10.89 5.11
C ILE A 348 -2.90 -11.21 5.70
N GLY A 349 -2.43 -12.45 5.50
CA GLY A 349 -1.18 -12.96 6.10
C GLY A 349 0.09 -12.27 5.58
N GLN A 350 0.06 -11.77 4.35
CA GLN A 350 1.17 -11.02 3.74
C GLN A 350 0.57 -9.92 2.85
N SER A 351 0.42 -8.73 3.41
CA SER A 351 -0.12 -7.56 2.70
C SER A 351 1.01 -6.77 2.01
N LEU A 352 1.34 -5.59 2.52
CA LEU A 352 2.48 -4.78 2.08
C LEU A 352 3.78 -5.51 2.43
N TYR A 353 4.83 -5.29 1.65
CA TYR A 353 6.14 -5.78 2.06
C TYR A 353 6.62 -5.03 3.31
N ARG A 354 7.34 -5.74 4.17
CA ARG A 354 7.88 -5.22 5.41
C ARG A 354 9.03 -4.24 5.10
N GLU A 355 8.75 -2.95 5.23
CA GLU A 355 9.67 -1.81 5.08
C GLU A 355 10.68 -1.71 6.23
N GLY A 356 11.26 -2.84 6.63
CA GLY A 356 12.25 -2.88 7.70
C GLY A 356 13.65 -2.46 7.23
N PRO A 357 14.59 -2.31 8.18
CA PRO A 357 15.94 -1.88 7.84
C PRO A 357 16.64 -2.80 6.81
N GLY A 358 17.31 -2.18 5.84
CA GLY A 358 18.12 -2.84 4.81
C GLY A 358 17.32 -3.59 3.76
N LYS A 359 16.03 -3.26 3.57
CA LYS A 359 15.15 -3.93 2.59
C LYS A 359 15.07 -3.21 1.26
N ASP A 360 15.40 -1.91 1.21
CA ASP A 360 15.30 -1.12 -0.01
C ASP A 360 16.11 -1.69 -1.19
N PRO A 361 17.33 -2.22 -1.02
CA PRO A 361 18.11 -2.79 -2.13
C PRO A 361 17.46 -3.99 -2.84
N PHE A 362 16.52 -4.68 -2.19
CA PHE A 362 15.90 -5.89 -2.71
C PHE A 362 14.63 -5.63 -3.52
N ARG A 363 14.14 -4.38 -3.54
CA ARG A 363 12.97 -4.03 -4.34
C ARG A 363 13.38 -4.11 -5.83
N PRO A 364 12.63 -4.82 -6.70
CA PRO A 364 13.00 -4.97 -8.10
C PRO A 364 12.61 -3.74 -8.93
N ASP A 365 13.26 -3.58 -10.08
CA ASP A 365 12.84 -2.63 -11.12
C ASP A 365 11.67 -3.20 -11.93
N GLN A 366 10.94 -2.38 -12.67
CA GLN A 366 9.89 -2.82 -13.61
C GLN A 366 10.49 -3.63 -14.76
N LYS A 367 11.69 -3.26 -15.23
CA LYS A 367 12.44 -4.01 -16.23
C LYS A 367 13.07 -5.24 -15.60
N THR A 368 12.79 -6.41 -16.16
CA THR A 368 13.45 -7.66 -15.75
C THR A 368 14.56 -8.06 -16.73
N PRO A 369 15.43 -9.01 -16.36
CA PRO A 369 16.38 -9.63 -17.28
C PRO A 369 15.74 -10.47 -18.41
N VAL A 370 14.43 -10.71 -18.36
CA VAL A 370 13.68 -11.48 -19.38
C VAL A 370 13.01 -10.50 -20.33
N GLU A 371 13.32 -10.59 -21.63
CA GLU A 371 13.15 -9.49 -22.60
C GLU A 371 11.73 -8.91 -22.68
N ASN A 372 10.72 -9.77 -22.62
CA ASN A 372 9.31 -9.41 -22.75
C ASN A 372 8.50 -9.63 -21.46
N PHE A 373 9.17 -9.76 -20.32
CA PHE A 373 8.53 -9.93 -19.01
C PHE A 373 8.87 -8.74 -18.10
N LEU A 374 7.84 -8.14 -17.51
CA LEU A 374 7.93 -6.96 -16.67
C LEU A 374 7.26 -7.18 -15.32
N LEU A 375 7.67 -6.39 -14.34
CA LEU A 375 7.00 -6.30 -13.04
C LEU A 375 6.27 -4.96 -12.90
N ALA A 376 5.17 -5.01 -12.16
CA ALA A 376 4.53 -3.85 -11.56
C ALA A 376 4.17 -4.22 -10.11
N HIS A 377 3.97 -3.22 -9.24
CA HIS A 377 3.58 -3.31 -7.83
C HIS A 377 4.71 -3.31 -6.78
N ILE A 378 5.80 -4.05 -6.96
CA ILE A 378 6.94 -4.05 -6.01
C ILE A 378 8.02 -3.13 -6.58
N GLN A 379 8.00 -1.85 -6.20
CA GLN A 379 8.88 -0.84 -6.81
C GLN A 379 10.23 -0.79 -6.14
N ASN A 380 11.32 -0.65 -6.89
CA ASN A 380 12.39 0.31 -6.61
C ASN A 380 12.26 1.41 -7.67
N ALA A 381 11.99 2.66 -7.29
CA ALA A 381 12.09 3.78 -8.23
C ALA A 381 13.56 4.18 -8.34
N LYS A 382 14.41 3.29 -8.89
CA LYS A 382 15.85 3.44 -8.69
C LYS A 382 16.40 4.77 -9.23
N TYR A 383 15.85 5.37 -10.29
CA TYR A 383 16.46 6.59 -10.88
C TYR A 383 15.59 7.58 -11.68
N ALA A 384 14.25 7.54 -11.69
CA ALA A 384 13.51 8.35 -12.70
C ALA A 384 12.33 9.20 -12.23
N ILE A 385 11.65 8.89 -11.12
CA ILE A 385 10.46 9.65 -10.72
C ILE A 385 10.47 9.83 -9.21
N GLN A 386 10.70 11.06 -8.77
CA GLN A 386 10.48 11.45 -7.39
C GLN A 386 8.98 11.53 -7.08
N PRO A 387 8.56 11.25 -5.84
CA PRO A 387 9.34 10.74 -4.70
C PRO A 387 9.43 9.19 -4.63
N ASP A 388 10.37 8.69 -3.82
CA ASP A 388 10.51 7.27 -3.43
C ASP A 388 9.31 6.82 -2.60
N TYR A 389 8.16 6.62 -3.25
CA TYR A 389 6.96 6.19 -2.54
C TYR A 389 7.19 4.84 -1.86
N ILE A 390 6.67 4.75 -0.65
CA ILE A 390 6.55 3.52 0.13
C ILE A 390 5.52 2.60 -0.53
N ASP A 391 5.44 1.35 -0.08
CA ASP A 391 4.40 0.41 -0.53
C ASP A 391 2.99 0.96 -0.27
N SER A 392 2.38 1.54 -1.30
CA SER A 392 1.19 2.39 -1.20
C SER A 392 0.39 2.38 -2.52
N MET A 393 -0.84 2.89 -2.49
CA MET A 393 -1.65 3.03 -3.71
C MET A 393 -0.99 3.94 -4.77
N GLU A 394 -0.27 4.97 -4.33
CA GLU A 394 0.48 5.86 -5.23
C GLU A 394 1.68 5.12 -5.84
N GLY A 395 2.45 4.41 -5.02
CA GLY A 395 3.53 3.54 -5.50
C GLY A 395 3.04 2.49 -6.49
N ALA A 396 1.92 1.82 -6.21
CA ALA A 396 1.30 0.87 -7.12
C ALA A 396 0.93 1.52 -8.47
N THR A 397 0.34 2.72 -8.46
CA THR A 397 -0.05 3.45 -9.67
C THR A 397 1.17 3.88 -10.49
N LEU A 398 2.20 4.41 -9.83
CA LEU A 398 3.44 4.82 -10.48
C LEU A 398 4.17 3.62 -11.09
N SER A 399 4.16 2.47 -10.42
CA SER A 399 4.79 1.25 -10.93
C SER A 399 4.16 0.79 -12.25
N GLY A 400 2.82 0.85 -12.33
CA GLY A 400 2.09 0.54 -13.55
C GLY A 400 2.39 1.54 -14.66
N ARG A 401 2.52 2.83 -14.32
CA ARG A 401 2.92 3.87 -15.28
C ARG A 401 4.33 3.65 -15.80
N GLN A 402 5.28 3.28 -14.95
CA GLN A 402 6.67 2.99 -15.32
C GLN A 402 6.75 1.75 -16.21
N ALA A 403 6.07 0.65 -15.84
CA ALA A 403 6.00 -0.55 -16.65
C ALA A 403 5.39 -0.27 -18.04
N SER A 404 4.30 0.50 -18.09
CA SER A 404 3.69 0.93 -19.35
C SER A 404 4.65 1.80 -20.19
N ALA A 405 5.39 2.72 -19.58
CA ALA A 405 6.35 3.56 -20.28
C ALA A 405 7.49 2.72 -20.87
N TYR A 406 7.99 1.74 -20.12
CA TYR A 406 9.00 0.82 -20.63
C TYR A 406 8.50 0.06 -21.86
N ILE A 407 7.31 -0.53 -21.81
CA ILE A 407 6.71 -1.26 -22.93
C ILE A 407 6.62 -0.37 -24.18
N CYS A 408 6.17 0.88 -24.02
CA CYS A 408 6.12 1.83 -25.14
C CYS A 408 7.51 2.14 -25.72
N ASN A 409 8.53 2.27 -24.87
CA ASN A 409 9.89 2.59 -25.30
C ASN A 409 10.58 1.42 -26.03
N VAL A 410 10.25 0.16 -25.71
CA VAL A 410 10.85 -1.02 -26.32
C VAL A 410 9.98 -1.68 -27.40
N GLY A 411 8.95 -0.98 -27.89
CA GLY A 411 7.97 -1.54 -28.82
C GLY A 411 8.58 -2.18 -30.08
N GLU A 412 9.58 -1.52 -30.69
CA GLU A 412 10.27 -2.07 -31.87
C GLU A 412 11.03 -3.37 -31.56
N GLN A 413 11.64 -3.45 -30.37
CA GLN A 413 12.37 -4.63 -29.91
C GLN A 413 11.40 -5.80 -29.67
N LEU A 414 10.24 -5.53 -29.07
CA LEU A 414 9.18 -6.53 -28.86
C LEU A 414 8.63 -7.06 -30.19
N VAL A 415 8.42 -6.19 -31.18
CA VAL A 415 8.01 -6.59 -32.53
C VAL A 415 9.08 -7.46 -33.20
N ALA A 416 10.36 -7.09 -33.07
CA ALA A 416 11.47 -7.87 -33.60
C ALA A 416 11.55 -9.26 -32.94
N LEU A 417 11.39 -9.33 -31.61
CA LEU A 417 11.34 -10.58 -30.86
C LEU A 417 10.16 -11.46 -31.33
N ARG A 418 8.96 -10.89 -31.49
CA ARG A 418 7.80 -11.62 -31.99
C ARG A 418 8.04 -12.24 -33.36
N LYS A 419 8.70 -11.51 -34.28
CA LYS A 419 9.09 -12.03 -35.60
C LYS A 419 10.08 -13.19 -35.48
N LYS A 420 11.08 -13.08 -34.61
CA LYS A 420 12.04 -14.18 -34.34
C LYS A 420 11.34 -15.43 -33.83
N ILE A 421 10.46 -15.30 -32.83
CA ILE A 421 9.69 -16.40 -32.25
C ILE A 421 8.83 -17.08 -33.32
N THR A 422 8.08 -16.29 -34.09
CA THR A 422 7.20 -16.82 -35.15
C THR A 422 8.00 -17.57 -36.23
N ALA A 423 9.17 -17.05 -36.62
CA ALA A 423 10.04 -17.71 -37.58
C ALA A 423 10.62 -19.04 -37.03
N ALA A 424 10.93 -19.10 -35.73
CA ALA A 424 11.39 -20.32 -35.07
C ALA A 424 10.27 -21.37 -34.97
N GLU A 425 9.04 -20.97 -34.61
CA GLU A 425 7.86 -21.84 -34.57
C GLU A 425 7.60 -22.46 -35.97
N LEU A 426 7.65 -21.66 -37.03
CA LEU A 426 7.47 -22.12 -38.42
C LEU A 426 8.57 -23.11 -38.86
N LYS A 427 9.83 -22.87 -38.50
CA LYS A 427 10.94 -23.79 -38.80
C LYS A 427 10.85 -25.10 -38.01
N GLY A 428 10.35 -25.05 -36.78
CA GLY A 428 10.09 -26.24 -35.96
C GLY A 428 9.01 -27.14 -36.57
N ILE A 429 7.93 -26.54 -37.06
CA ILE A 429 6.85 -27.26 -37.76
C ILE A 429 7.37 -27.89 -39.05
N SER A 430 8.20 -27.19 -39.85
CA SER A 430 8.76 -27.77 -41.08
C SER A 430 9.70 -28.95 -40.85
N LYS A 431 10.37 -29.02 -39.68
CA LYS A 431 11.20 -30.18 -39.30
C LYS A 431 10.40 -31.34 -38.71
N GLY A 432 9.23 -31.08 -38.12
CA GLY A 432 8.34 -32.12 -37.59
C GLY A 432 7.56 -32.89 -38.67
N VAL A 433 7.46 -32.34 -39.88
CA VAL A 433 6.76 -32.97 -41.01
C VAL A 433 7.66 -33.94 -41.80
N SER A 434 8.97 -34.04 -41.51
CA SER A 434 9.90 -34.90 -42.25
C SER A 434 10.18 -36.28 -41.62
N LEU A 435 9.35 -36.75 -40.69
CA LEU A 435 9.53 -38.06 -40.02
C LEU A 435 8.21 -38.85 -39.98
N SER A 436 7.85 -39.48 -41.10
CA SER A 436 7.29 -40.85 -41.19
C SER A 436 6.74 -41.09 -42.60
N ASP A 437 7.57 -41.69 -43.44
CA ASP A 437 7.14 -42.55 -44.54
C ASP A 437 8.36 -43.39 -44.98
N GLU A 438 8.81 -44.28 -44.09
CA GLU A 438 9.51 -45.48 -44.52
C GLU A 438 8.64 -46.68 -44.16
N LEU A 439 7.90 -47.14 -45.17
CA LEU A 439 7.24 -48.43 -45.23
C LEU A 439 8.27 -49.54 -45.00
N SER A 440 8.23 -50.20 -43.85
CA SER A 440 8.88 -51.50 -43.65
C SER A 440 7.95 -52.62 -44.12
N LEU A 441 8.15 -53.06 -45.36
CA LEU A 441 7.77 -54.38 -45.82
C LEU A 441 8.93 -55.34 -45.53
N VAL A 442 8.81 -56.17 -44.49
CA VAL A 442 9.22 -57.59 -44.47
C VAL A 442 8.25 -58.34 -43.57
#